data_AF-A0A7M3ZSI0-F1
#
_entry.id   AF-A0A7M3ZSI0-F1
#
_cell.length_a   1.000
_cell.length_b   1.000
_cell.length_c   1.000
_cell.angle_alpha   90.00
_cell.angle_beta   90.00
_cell.angle_gamma   90.00
#
_symmetry.space_group_name_H-M   'P 1'
#
loop_
_entity.id
_entity.type
_entity.pdbx_description
1 polymer ?
#
loop_
_entity_poly.entity_id
_entity_poly.type
_entity_poly.pdbx_seq_one_letter_code
_entity_poly.pdbx_strand_id
1 'polypeptide(L)'
;MVSWFSKLVVATTVRMPRWFVRWVSRRYVAGDSLEDAVAVMKRLSGEGACFTVDVLGEEISSMDEAAFFLEAYIRVMRAIKEHGFD
;
A
#
# COMPACT_ATOMS: atom_id res chain seq x y z
N MET A 1 6.40 25.19 11.64
CA MET A 1 7.20 25.47 10.43
C MET A 1 8.20 24.34 10.26
N VAL A 2 8.15 23.60 9.15
CA VAL A 2 9.02 22.42 8.96
C VAL A 2 10.48 22.86 8.78
N SER A 3 11.42 22.21 9.48
CA SER A 3 12.86 22.50 9.42
C SER A 3 13.42 22.39 7.99
N TRP A 4 14.45 23.20 7.67
CA TRP A 4 15.17 23.12 6.39
C TRP A 4 15.78 21.73 6.15
N PHE A 5 16.24 21.07 7.21
CA PHE A 5 16.74 19.70 7.14
C PHE A 5 15.67 18.72 6.63
N SER A 6 14.45 18.79 7.17
CA SER A 6 13.35 17.93 6.74
C SER A 6 12.99 18.18 5.26
N LYS A 7 13.01 19.44 4.80
CA LYS A 7 12.76 19.76 3.39
C LYS A 7 13.83 19.16 2.47
N LEU A 8 15.09 19.18 2.89
CA LEU A 8 16.20 18.55 2.16
C LEU A 8 15.99 17.03 2.04
N VAL A 9 15.62 16.37 3.15
CA VAL A 9 15.33 14.93 3.17
C VAL A 9 14.18 14.57 2.24
N VAL A 10 13.08 15.33 2.25
CA VAL A 10 11.95 15.07 1.33
C VAL A 10 12.36 15.25 -0.13
N ALA A 11 13.15 16.29 -0.43
CA ALA A 11 13.63 16.55 -1.79
C ALA A 11 14.55 15.45 -2.33
N THR A 12 15.33 14.79 -1.47
CA THR A 12 16.19 13.68 -1.90
C THR A 12 15.40 12.40 -2.17
N THR A 13 14.27 12.17 -1.47
CA THR A 13 13.41 10.98 -1.68
C THR A 13 12.98 10.81 -3.14
N VAL A 14 12.66 11.90 -3.84
CA VAL A 14 12.23 11.89 -5.25
C VAL A 14 13.31 11.32 -6.19
N ARG A 15 14.59 11.43 -5.81
CA ARG A 15 15.74 10.94 -6.59
C ARG A 15 16.28 9.60 -6.09
N MET A 16 15.68 8.99 -5.08
CA MET A 16 16.17 7.73 -4.55
C MET A 16 15.95 6.57 -5.53
N PRO A 17 16.91 5.64 -5.66
CA PRO A 17 16.71 4.44 -6.45
C PRO A 17 15.53 3.60 -5.94
N ARG A 18 14.70 3.07 -6.86
CA ARG A 18 13.52 2.25 -6.49
C ARG A 18 13.86 1.06 -5.58
N TRP A 19 15.02 0.44 -5.77
CA TRP A 19 15.48 -0.68 -4.93
C TRP A 19 15.68 -0.26 -3.47
N PHE A 20 16.18 0.97 -3.24
CA PHE A 20 16.41 1.48 -1.89
C PHE A 20 15.08 1.79 -1.20
N VAL A 21 14.17 2.45 -1.93
CA VAL A 21 12.81 2.73 -1.43
C VAL A 21 12.10 1.43 -1.05
N ARG A 22 12.13 0.41 -1.93
CA ARG A 22 11.53 -0.91 -1.66
C ARG A 22 12.18 -1.60 -0.45
N TRP A 23 13.50 -1.47 -0.26
CA TRP A 23 14.19 -2.06 0.88
C TRP A 23 13.74 -1.46 2.22
N VAL A 24 13.50 -0.14 2.27
CA VAL A 24 13.00 0.54 3.47
C VAL A 24 11.51 0.29 3.67
N SER A 25 10.69 0.38 2.61
CA SER A 25 9.22 0.34 2.71
C SER A 25 8.65 -1.06 2.96
N ARG A 26 9.35 -2.14 2.58
CA ARG A 26 8.87 -3.53 2.70
C ARG A 26 8.46 -3.97 4.10
N ARG A 27 8.87 -3.25 5.14
CA ARG A 27 8.48 -3.52 6.54
C ARG A 27 7.13 -2.91 6.90
N TYR A 28 6.68 -1.92 6.13
CA TYR A 28 5.49 -1.11 6.41
C TYR A 28 4.37 -1.31 5.40
N VAL A 29 4.69 -1.72 4.17
CA VAL A 29 3.72 -1.91 3.09
C VAL A 29 3.76 -3.36 2.61
N ALA A 30 2.59 -3.95 2.38
CA ALA A 30 2.45 -5.35 1.98
C ALA A 30 2.96 -5.63 0.54
N GLY A 31 3.10 -4.58 -0.28
CA GLY A 31 3.66 -4.62 -1.63
C GLY A 31 3.16 -3.46 -2.47
N ASP A 32 3.56 -3.42 -3.75
CA ASP A 32 3.09 -2.44 -4.73
C ASP A 32 1.93 -2.96 -5.60
N SER A 33 1.60 -4.25 -5.48
CA SER A 33 0.52 -4.92 -6.19
C SER A 33 -0.48 -5.60 -5.26
N LEU A 34 -1.68 -5.91 -5.78
CA LEU A 34 -2.69 -6.66 -5.02
C LEU A 34 -2.20 -8.09 -4.73
N GLU A 35 -1.45 -8.68 -5.66
CA GLU A 35 -0.88 -10.02 -5.54
C GLU A 35 0.12 -10.11 -4.38
N ASP A 36 0.96 -9.09 -4.20
CA ASP A 36 1.86 -9.01 -3.05
C ASP A 36 1.07 -8.90 -1.73
N ALA A 37 0.02 -8.08 -1.71
CA ALA A 37 -0.86 -7.96 -0.54
C ALA A 37 -1.54 -9.29 -0.19
N VAL A 38 -2.03 -10.02 -1.19
CA VAL A 38 -2.57 -11.37 -1.03
C VAL A 38 -1.54 -12.34 -0.46
N ALA A 39 -0.30 -12.31 -0.94
CA ALA A 39 0.76 -13.17 -0.41
C ALA A 39 1.04 -12.89 1.08
N VAL A 40 1.02 -11.61 1.48
CA VAL A 40 1.16 -11.21 2.88
C VAL A 40 -0.04 -11.64 3.72
N MET A 41 -1.27 -11.42 3.25
CA MET A 41 -2.49 -11.89 3.93
C MET A 41 -2.44 -13.40 4.16
N LYS A 42 -2.08 -14.18 3.14
CA LYS A 42 -1.96 -15.64 3.23
C LYS A 42 -0.95 -16.10 4.29
N ARG A 43 0.17 -15.38 4.41
CA ARG A 43 1.17 -15.64 5.46
C ARG A 43 0.59 -15.35 6.84
N LEU A 44 -0.04 -14.18 7.02
CA LEU A 44 -0.61 -13.74 8.30
C LEU A 44 -1.81 -14.61 8.74
N SER A 45 -2.64 -15.09 7.80
CA SER A 45 -3.71 -16.06 8.09
C SER A 45 -3.14 -17.35 8.70
N GLY A 46 -1.98 -17.82 8.22
CA GLY A 46 -1.29 -18.99 8.78
C GLY A 46 -0.80 -18.80 10.22
N GLU A 47 -0.66 -17.55 10.66
CA GLU A 47 -0.29 -17.18 12.02
C GLU A 47 -1.52 -16.97 12.93
N GLY A 48 -2.74 -17.12 12.40
CA GLY A 48 -3.99 -16.87 13.13
C GLY A 48 -4.24 -15.39 13.44
N ALA A 49 -3.61 -14.49 12.68
CA ALA A 49 -3.76 -13.05 12.86
C ALA A 49 -4.92 -12.51 12.02
N CYS A 50 -5.67 -11.55 12.59
CA CYS A 50 -6.56 -10.69 11.82
C CYS A 50 -5.75 -9.63 11.07
N PHE A 51 -6.25 -9.17 9.93
CA PHE A 51 -5.64 -8.08 9.17
C PHE A 51 -6.70 -7.16 8.59
N THR A 52 -6.27 -5.91 8.38
CA THR A 52 -7.01 -4.90 7.61
C THR A 52 -6.16 -4.52 6.41
N VAL A 53 -6.82 -4.34 5.26
CA VAL A 53 -6.15 -3.90 4.03
C VAL A 53 -6.46 -2.42 3.81
N ASP A 54 -5.40 -1.62 3.76
CA ASP A 54 -5.47 -0.20 3.43
C ASP A 54 -4.98 0.01 1.99
N VAL A 55 -5.86 0.54 1.13
CA VAL A 55 -5.51 0.91 -0.24
C VAL A 55 -5.05 2.36 -0.21
N LEU A 56 -3.74 2.57 -0.30
CA LEU A 56 -3.11 3.89 -0.21
C LEU A 56 -3.55 4.81 -1.36
N GLY A 57 -4.64 5.55 -1.15
CA GLY A 57 -5.18 6.57 -2.02
C GLY A 57 -5.45 7.83 -1.23
N GLU A 58 -4.56 8.81 -1.36
CA GLU A 58 -4.65 10.09 -0.67
C GLU A 58 -4.89 11.23 -1.67
N GLU A 59 -5.46 12.33 -1.18
CA GLU A 59 -5.62 13.59 -1.93
C GLU A 59 -6.36 13.47 -3.28
N ILE A 60 -7.51 12.77 -3.29
CA ILE A 60 -8.37 12.67 -4.49
C ILE A 60 -8.85 14.07 -4.92
N SER A 61 -8.52 14.44 -6.15
CA SER A 61 -8.81 15.76 -6.73
C SER A 61 -9.78 15.71 -7.91
N SER A 62 -10.11 14.51 -8.39
CA SER A 62 -11.01 14.29 -9.52
C SER A 62 -11.95 13.09 -9.34
N MET A 63 -13.05 13.07 -10.09
CA MET A 63 -13.99 11.95 -10.09
C MET A 63 -13.37 10.67 -10.70
N ASP A 64 -12.45 10.81 -11.64
CA ASP A 64 -11.75 9.68 -12.25
C ASP A 64 -10.82 8.99 -11.24
N GLU A 65 -10.10 9.76 -10.42
CA GLU A 65 -9.32 9.23 -9.29
C GLU A 65 -10.22 8.53 -8.26
N ALA A 66 -11.38 9.10 -7.94
CA ALA A 66 -12.35 8.47 -7.04
C ALA A 66 -12.84 7.12 -7.59
N ALA A 67 -13.19 7.05 -8.88
CA ALA A 67 -13.61 5.83 -9.53
C ALA A 67 -12.51 4.76 -9.57
N PHE A 68 -11.26 5.18 -9.80
CA PHE A 68 -10.10 4.29 -9.74
C PHE A 68 -9.93 3.65 -8.36
N PHE A 69 -9.98 4.44 -7.28
CA PHE A 69 -9.84 3.90 -5.93
C PHE A 69 -11.03 3.05 -5.51
N LEU A 70 -12.26 3.41 -5.91
CA LEU A 70 -13.44 2.56 -5.70
C LEU A 70 -13.24 1.16 -6.31
N GLU A 71 -12.77 1.11 -7.56
CA GLU A 71 -12.48 -0.15 -8.24
C GLU A 71 -11.33 -0.91 -7.54
N ALA A 72 -10.31 -0.22 -7.03
CA ALA A 72 -9.25 -0.84 -6.24
C ALA A 72 -9.79 -1.49 -4.95
N TYR A 73 -10.67 -0.82 -4.21
CA TYR A 73 -11.34 -1.41 -3.04
C TYR A 73 -12.18 -2.64 -3.41
N ILE A 74 -12.94 -2.58 -4.52
CA ILE A 74 -13.72 -3.71 -5.01
C ILE A 74 -12.83 -4.91 -5.33
N ARG A 75 -11.66 -4.68 -5.95
CA ARG A 75 -10.69 -5.74 -6.24
C ARG A 75 -10.12 -6.37 -4.97
N VAL A 76 -9.80 -5.56 -3.95
CA VAL A 76 -9.37 -6.07 -2.64
C VAL A 76 -10.45 -6.95 -2.01
N MET A 77 -11.70 -6.47 -1.94
CA MET A 77 -12.82 -7.25 -1.40
C MET A 77 -13.04 -8.55 -2.16
N ARG A 78 -12.90 -8.53 -3.49
CA ARG A 78 -12.99 -9.73 -4.32
C ARG A 78 -11.87 -10.71 -4.02
N ALA A 79 -10.62 -10.23 -3.89
CA ALA A 79 -9.48 -11.07 -3.56
C ALA A 79 -9.61 -11.72 -2.17
N ILE A 80 -10.10 -10.96 -1.17
CA ILE A 80 -10.40 -11.48 0.17
C ILE A 80 -11.39 -12.65 0.06
N LYS A 81 -12.49 -12.43 -0.66
CA LYS A 81 -13.52 -13.46 -0.87
C LYS A 81 -13.01 -14.68 -1.65
N GLU A 82 -12.26 -14.45 -2.73
CA GLU A 82 -11.75 -15.51 -3.62
C GLU A 82 -10.74 -16.42 -2.91
N HIS A 83 -9.91 -15.85 -2.04
CA HIS A 83 -8.92 -16.59 -1.27
C HIS A 83 -9.44 -17.16 0.05
N GLY A 84 -10.69 -16.86 0.43
CA GLY A 84 -11.28 -17.34 1.68
C GLY A 84 -10.60 -16.76 2.92
N PHE A 85 -10.13 -15.52 2.82
CA PHE A 85 -9.64 -14.76 3.97
C PHE A 85 -10.85 -14.33 4.81
N ASP A 86 -10.80 -14.62 6.12
CA ASP A 86 -11.83 -14.26 7.12
C ASP A 86 -11.52 -12.88 7.72
#